data_AF-A0A1P8UL66-F1
#
_entry.id   AF-A0A1P8UL66-F1
#
_cell.length_a   1.000
_cell.length_b   1.000
_cell.length_c   1.000
_cell.angle_alpha   90.00
_cell.angle_beta   90.00
_cell.angle_gamma   90.00
#
_symmetry.space_group_name_H-M   'P 1'
#
loop_
_entity.id
_entity.type
_entity.pdbx_description
1 polymer ?
#
loop_
_entity_poly.entity_id
_entity_poly.type
_entity_poly.pdbx_seq_one_letter_code
_entity_poly.pdbx_strand_id
1 'polypeptide(L)'
;MGRKGPAQELLGTAPPVAAPSLLKDLLTLAKAKVVSLLVFTAIVGELLAPDFWRHWPGALAGLAGIALAGGAGGVLNQLVEPVIDQHMRRTHLRPLANGRITRTGAMLYAAALFSAAVVILSIWT
;
A
#
# COMPACT_ATOMS: atom_id res chain seq x y z
N MET A 1 13.58 9.89 -56.14
CA MET A 1 14.57 10.06 -55.05
C MET A 1 13.98 11.00 -54.00
N GLY A 2 13.05 10.50 -53.17
CA GLY A 2 12.33 11.30 -52.18
C GLY A 2 13.10 11.38 -50.87
N ARG A 3 13.62 12.55 -50.53
CA ARG A 3 14.23 12.81 -49.21
C ARG A 3 13.15 12.65 -48.13
N LYS A 4 13.29 11.63 -47.28
CA LYS A 4 12.56 11.56 -46.00
C LYS A 4 13.00 12.79 -45.18
N GLY A 5 12.04 13.64 -44.81
CA GLY A 5 12.31 14.81 -43.99
C GLY A 5 12.68 14.42 -42.55
N PRO A 6 13.36 15.32 -41.80
CA PRO A 6 13.85 15.09 -40.44
C PRO A 6 12.75 14.84 -39.37
N ALA A 7 11.48 14.93 -39.74
CA ALA A 7 10.35 14.72 -38.83
C ALA A 7 10.01 13.23 -38.59
N GLN A 8 10.53 12.30 -39.39
CA GLN A 8 10.25 10.86 -39.23
C GLN A 8 11.12 10.18 -38.16
N GLU A 9 12.15 10.86 -37.64
CA GLU A 9 13.07 10.33 -36.63
C GLU A 9 12.60 10.58 -35.18
N LEU A 10 11.66 11.52 -34.98
CA LEU A 10 11.10 11.86 -33.66
C LEU A 10 9.88 11.01 -33.25
N LEU A 11 9.40 10.13 -34.14
CA LEU A 11 8.42 9.08 -33.82
C LEU A 11 9.12 7.86 -33.20
N GLY A 12 10.07 8.10 -32.29
CA GLY A 12 10.54 7.09 -31.37
C GLY A 12 9.34 6.54 -30.62
N THR A 13 9.07 5.25 -30.81
CA THR A 13 8.03 4.49 -30.11
C THR A 13 8.00 4.92 -28.65
N ALA A 14 6.95 5.65 -28.25
CA ALA A 14 6.76 6.00 -26.85
C ALA A 14 6.93 4.69 -26.05
N PRO A 15 7.71 4.69 -24.96
CA PRO A 15 7.92 3.48 -24.20
C PRO A 15 6.55 2.89 -23.85
N PRO A 16 6.36 1.57 -23.97
CA PRO A 16 5.08 0.95 -23.65
C PRO A 16 4.68 1.41 -22.25
N VAL A 17 3.55 2.13 -22.16
CA VAL A 17 3.01 2.58 -20.87
C VAL A 17 2.85 1.33 -20.04
N ALA A 18 3.71 1.15 -19.03
CA ALA A 18 3.77 -0.06 -18.24
C ALA A 18 2.37 -0.36 -17.70
N ALA A 19 1.89 -1.58 -17.94
CA ALA A 19 0.55 -1.97 -17.55
C ALA A 19 0.33 -1.67 -16.06
N PRO A 20 -0.84 -1.12 -15.68
CA PRO A 20 -1.17 -0.89 -14.29
C PRO A 20 -1.05 -2.21 -13.50
N SER A 21 -0.19 -2.24 -12.49
CA SER A 21 0.01 -3.41 -11.64
C SER A 21 -0.92 -3.31 -10.43
N LEU A 22 -1.92 -4.18 -10.37
CA LEU A 22 -2.86 -4.27 -9.25
C LEU A 22 -2.14 -4.37 -7.90
N LEU A 23 -1.05 -5.12 -7.83
CA LEU A 23 -0.24 -5.25 -6.61
C LEU A 23 0.34 -3.90 -6.17
N LYS A 24 0.88 -3.10 -7.10
CA LYS A 24 1.41 -1.77 -6.79
C LYS A 24 0.29 -0.83 -6.32
N ASP A 25 -0.88 -0.93 -6.91
CA ASP A 25 -2.05 -0.13 -6.53
C ASP A 25 -2.54 -0.52 -5.11
N LEU A 26 -2.61 -1.82 -4.79
CA LEU A 26 -2.97 -2.30 -3.45
C LEU A 26 -1.95 -1.87 -2.38
N LEU A 27 -0.65 -1.99 -2.65
CA LEU A 27 0.41 -1.55 -1.73
C LEU A 27 0.39 -0.03 -1.50
N THR A 28 0.08 0.73 -2.55
CA THR A 28 -0.10 2.19 -2.44
C THR A 28 -1.33 2.52 -1.60
N LEU A 29 -2.43 1.79 -1.79
CA LEU A 29 -3.66 1.96 -1.04
C LEU A 29 -3.48 1.61 0.45
N ALA A 30 -2.69 0.58 0.76
CA ALA A 30 -2.31 0.23 2.13
C ALA A 30 -1.27 1.19 2.77
N LYS A 31 -0.81 2.23 2.04
CA LYS A 31 0.27 3.13 2.48
C LYS A 31 1.52 2.35 2.95
N ALA A 32 1.95 1.35 2.18
CA ALA A 32 3.02 0.42 2.57
C ALA A 32 4.32 1.08 3.07
N LYS A 33 4.68 2.26 2.54
CA LYS A 33 5.85 3.03 3.00
C LYS A 33 5.72 3.57 4.42
N VAL A 34 4.51 3.99 4.81
CA VAL A 34 4.24 4.46 6.18
C VAL A 34 4.22 3.26 7.12
N VAL A 35 3.54 2.19 6.69
CA VAL A 35 3.45 0.95 7.46
C VAL A 35 4.82 0.31 7.69
N SER A 36 5.73 0.33 6.70
CA SER A 36 7.09 -0.19 6.90
C SER A 36 7.86 0.55 7.99
N LEU A 37 7.63 1.86 8.13
CA LEU A 37 8.23 2.63 9.21
C LEU A 37 7.65 2.21 10.58
N LEU A 38 6.34 1.98 10.67
CA LEU A 38 5.69 1.47 11.88
C LEU A 38 6.23 0.11 12.29
N VAL A 39 6.37 -0.82 11.34
CA VAL A 39 6.94 -2.14 11.59
C VAL A 39 8.40 -2.02 12.02
N PHE A 40 9.20 -1.15 11.39
CA PHE A 40 10.57 -0.90 11.80
C PHE A 40 10.66 -0.39 13.23
N THR A 41 9.82 0.58 13.61
CA THR A 41 9.78 1.08 14.99
C THR A 41 9.39 -0.01 15.99
N ALA A 42 8.48 -0.91 15.62
CA ALA A 42 8.08 -2.04 16.46
C ALA A 42 9.19 -3.08 16.61
N ILE A 43 9.94 -3.37 15.54
CA ILE A 43 11.12 -4.26 15.60
C ILE A 43 12.13 -3.72 16.61
N VAL A 44 12.44 -2.43 16.54
CA VAL A 44 13.35 -1.80 17.51
C VAL A 44 12.82 -1.94 18.93
N GLY A 45 11.52 -1.68 19.16
CA GLY A 45 10.88 -1.85 20.46
C GLY A 45 11.00 -3.27 21.01
N GLU A 46 10.76 -4.28 20.16
CA GLU A 46 10.85 -5.69 20.54
C GLU A 46 12.29 -6.10 20.89
N LEU A 47 13.29 -5.62 20.13
CA LEU A 47 14.70 -5.90 20.41
C LEU A 47 15.19 -5.27 21.73
N LEU A 48 14.55 -4.20 22.19
CA LEU A 48 14.84 -3.58 23.48
C LEU A 48 14.15 -4.28 24.66
N ALA A 49 13.19 -5.16 24.40
CA ALA A 49 12.44 -5.85 25.44
C ALA A 49 13.32 -6.88 26.19
N PRO A 50 13.20 -6.97 27.53
CA PRO A 50 13.82 -8.06 28.29
C PRO A 50 13.33 -9.42 27.76
N ASP A 51 14.25 -10.39 27.65
CA ASP A 51 13.94 -11.75 27.22
C ASP A 51 13.21 -11.89 25.87
N PHE A 52 13.39 -10.95 24.93
CA PHE A 52 12.73 -10.95 23.60
C PHE A 52 12.80 -12.30 22.86
N TRP A 53 13.88 -13.06 23.06
CA TRP A 53 14.11 -14.37 22.45
C TRP A 53 13.10 -15.44 22.89
N ARG A 54 12.46 -15.26 24.06
CA ARG A 54 11.57 -16.24 24.69
C ARG A 54 10.19 -16.31 24.02
N HIS A 55 9.78 -15.25 23.35
CA HIS A 55 8.45 -15.10 22.72
C HIS A 55 8.55 -14.68 21.25
N TRP A 56 9.62 -15.08 20.56
CA TRP A 56 9.84 -14.76 19.15
C TRP A 56 8.64 -15.06 18.21
N PRO A 57 7.80 -16.10 18.41
CA PRO A 57 6.63 -16.32 17.56
C PRO A 57 5.54 -15.25 17.78
N GLY A 58 5.31 -14.85 19.03
CA GLY A 58 4.37 -13.78 19.38
C GLY A 58 4.86 -12.42 18.90
N ALA A 59 6.17 -12.17 18.96
CA ALA A 59 6.79 -10.98 18.39
C ALA A 59 6.52 -10.87 16.88
N LEU A 60 6.74 -11.96 16.12
CA LEU A 60 6.45 -11.99 14.69
C LEU A 60 4.96 -11.80 14.38
N ALA A 61 4.08 -12.43 15.18
CA ALA A 61 2.63 -12.23 15.06
C ALA A 61 2.24 -10.77 15.32
N GLY A 62 2.84 -10.13 16.32
CA GLY A 62 2.67 -8.71 16.63
C GLY A 62 3.12 -7.81 15.48
N LEU A 63 4.31 -8.04 14.92
CA LEU A 63 4.82 -7.29 13.77
C LEU A 63 3.93 -7.45 12.53
N ALA A 64 3.45 -8.67 12.26
CA ALA A 64 2.50 -8.94 11.19
C ALA A 64 1.15 -8.22 11.45
N GLY A 65 0.66 -8.25 12.69
CA GLY A 65 -0.54 -7.54 13.12
C GLY A 65 -0.43 -6.03 12.91
N ILE A 66 0.70 -5.42 13.28
CA ILE A 66 0.98 -3.99 13.04
C ILE A 66 0.98 -3.68 11.54
N ALA A 67 1.61 -4.53 10.72
CA ALA A 67 1.66 -4.34 9.27
C ALA A 67 0.25 -4.39 8.66
N LEU A 68 -0.56 -5.38 9.03
CA LEU A 68 -1.89 -5.60 8.49
C LEU A 68 -2.89 -4.55 8.96
N ALA A 69 -2.91 -4.25 10.27
CA ALA A 69 -3.80 -3.24 10.85
C ALA A 69 -3.44 -1.82 10.37
N GLY A 70 -2.14 -1.50 10.32
CA GLY A 70 -1.65 -0.24 9.75
C GLY A 70 -2.01 -0.10 8.27
N GLY A 71 -1.89 -1.19 7.51
CA GLY A 71 -2.33 -1.26 6.11
C GLY A 71 -3.83 -1.00 5.95
N ALA A 72 -4.67 -1.67 6.75
CA ALA A 72 -6.11 -1.45 6.76
C ALA A 72 -6.47 0.01 7.09
N GLY A 73 -5.83 0.60 8.11
CA GLY A 73 -5.98 2.02 8.44
C GLY A 73 -5.58 2.94 7.30
N GLY A 74 -4.52 2.62 6.56
CA GLY A 74 -4.09 3.35 5.37
C GLY A 74 -5.12 3.36 4.23
N VAL A 75 -5.81 2.23 4.03
CA VAL A 75 -6.92 2.10 3.07
C VAL A 75 -8.15 2.86 3.55
N LEU A 76 -8.55 2.66 4.81
CA LEU A 76 -9.71 3.33 5.40
C LEU A 76 -9.57 4.85 5.40
N ASN A 77 -8.37 5.36 5.68
CA ASN A 77 -8.09 6.80 5.60
C ASN A 77 -8.33 7.37 4.20
N GLN A 78 -8.12 6.58 3.14
CA GLN A 78 -8.39 7.01 1.77
C GLN A 78 -9.88 6.85 1.40
N LEU A 79 -10.59 5.92 2.05
CA LEU A 79 -12.03 5.71 1.87
C LEU A 79 -12.88 6.82 2.54
N VAL A 80 -12.44 7.33 3.69
CA VAL A 80 -13.19 8.33 4.49
C VAL A 80 -13.03 9.75 3.94
N GLU A 81 -11.92 10.07 3.26
CA GLU A 81 -11.64 11.41 2.72
C GLU A 81 -11.64 11.50 1.17
N PRO A 82 -12.69 11.03 0.47
CA PRO A 82 -12.69 11.02 -1.00
C PRO A 82 -12.83 12.41 -1.61
N VAL A 83 -13.48 13.36 -0.92
CA VAL A 83 -13.79 14.70 -1.46
C VAL A 83 -12.60 15.65 -1.38
N ILE A 84 -11.75 15.49 -0.36
CA ILE A 84 -10.57 16.35 -0.16
C ILE A 84 -9.43 15.93 -1.11
N ASP A 85 -9.26 14.63 -1.36
CA ASP A 85 -8.18 14.12 -2.22
C ASP A 85 -8.38 14.39 -3.72
N GLN A 86 -9.61 14.53 -4.20
CA GLN A 86 -9.88 14.78 -5.63
C GLN A 86 -9.53 16.20 -6.08
N HIS A 87 -9.56 17.19 -5.18
CA HIS A 87 -9.25 18.60 -5.50
C HIS A 87 -7.79 19.00 -5.25
N MET A 88 -6.95 18.07 -4.78
CA MET A 88 -5.55 18.36 -4.46
C MET A 88 -4.60 17.89 -5.58
N ARG A 89 -3.77 18.81 -6.09
CA ARG A 89 -2.73 18.58 -7.12
C ARG A 89 -1.71 17.48 -6.76
N ARG A 90 -1.63 17.08 -5.48
CA ARG A 90 -0.72 16.04 -4.96
C ARG A 90 -1.33 14.64 -4.85
N THR A 91 -2.66 14.47 -4.87
CA THR A 91 -3.32 13.17 -4.57
C THR A 91 -4.25 12.67 -5.67
N HIS A 92 -4.40 13.43 -6.75
CA HIS A 92 -5.10 13.01 -7.97
C HIS A 92 -4.57 11.70 -8.60
N LEU A 93 -3.32 11.31 -8.33
CA LEU A 93 -2.75 10.07 -8.86
C LEU A 93 -3.06 8.82 -8.01
N ARG A 94 -3.76 8.95 -6.89
CA ARG A 94 -4.07 7.82 -6.01
C ARG A 94 -4.95 6.79 -6.74
N PRO A 95 -4.73 5.47 -6.56
CA PRO A 95 -5.46 4.42 -7.29
C PRO A 95 -6.99 4.51 -7.15
N LEU A 96 -7.47 4.97 -5.98
CA LEU A 96 -8.88 5.18 -5.69
C LEU A 96 -9.45 6.42 -6.44
N ALA A 97 -8.66 7.50 -6.54
CA ALA A 97 -9.05 8.74 -7.22
C ALA A 97 -9.08 8.58 -8.75
N ASN A 98 -8.17 7.77 -9.29
CA ASN A 98 -8.11 7.41 -10.71
C ASN A 98 -9.10 6.31 -11.12
N GLY A 99 -9.94 5.82 -10.20
CA GLY A 99 -10.94 4.77 -10.46
C GLY A 99 -10.36 3.39 -10.76
N ARG A 100 -9.05 3.17 -10.56
CA ARG A 100 -8.39 1.87 -10.79
C ARG A 100 -8.82 0.81 -9.78
N ILE A 101 -9.18 1.24 -8.57
CA ILE A 101 -9.78 0.41 -7.54
C ILE A 101 -11.12 1.01 -7.15
N THR A 102 -12.18 0.20 -7.18
CA THR A 102 -13.53 0.63 -6.76
C THR A 102 -13.57 0.85 -5.25
N ARG A 103 -14.45 1.73 -4.76
CA ARG A 103 -14.64 1.93 -3.31
C ARG A 103 -15.00 0.62 -2.60
N THR A 104 -15.86 -0.19 -3.20
CA THR A 104 -16.23 -1.51 -2.68
C THR A 104 -15.02 -2.44 -2.61
N GLY A 105 -14.18 -2.48 -3.65
CA GLY A 105 -12.96 -3.27 -3.65
C GLY A 105 -11.96 -2.83 -2.58
N ALA A 106 -11.80 -1.52 -2.38
CA ALA A 106 -10.99 -0.96 -1.31
C ALA A 106 -11.55 -1.30 0.09
N MET A 107 -12.87 -1.24 0.28
CA MET A 107 -13.52 -1.66 1.54
C MET A 107 -13.26 -3.14 1.83
N LEU A 108 -13.45 -4.02 0.84
CA LEU A 108 -13.19 -5.45 0.98
C LEU A 108 -11.72 -5.72 1.30
N TYR A 109 -10.80 -5.02 0.65
CA TYR A 109 -9.38 -5.12 0.94
C TYR A 109 -9.04 -4.67 2.37
N ALA A 110 -9.58 -3.54 2.83
CA ALA A 110 -9.41 -3.08 4.21
C ALA A 110 -9.96 -4.09 5.22
N ALA A 111 -11.16 -4.61 4.98
CA ALA A 111 -11.80 -5.61 5.84
C ALA A 111 -10.99 -6.91 5.88
N ALA A 112 -10.43 -7.35 4.75
CA ALA A 112 -9.58 -8.53 4.69
C ALA A 112 -8.28 -8.34 5.48
N LEU A 113 -7.60 -7.21 5.31
CA LEU A 113 -6.39 -6.88 6.08
C LEU A 113 -6.67 -6.82 7.58
N PHE A 114 -7.75 -6.15 7.98
CA PHE A 114 -8.12 -6.01 9.39
C PHE A 114 -8.49 -7.37 10.01
N SER A 115 -9.29 -8.17 9.30
CA SER A 115 -9.68 -9.51 9.76
C SER A 115 -8.46 -10.42 9.91
N ALA A 116 -7.53 -10.38 8.95
CA ALA A 116 -6.28 -11.13 9.04
C ALA A 116 -5.43 -10.69 10.24
N ALA A 117 -5.34 -9.39 10.52
CA ALA A 117 -4.64 -8.88 11.70
C ALA A 117 -5.25 -9.43 12.99
N VAL A 118 -6.58 -9.35 13.12
CA VAL A 118 -7.30 -9.84 14.31
C VAL A 118 -7.11 -11.35 14.48
N VAL A 119 -7.22 -12.14 13.42
CA VAL A 119 -7.04 -13.60 13.48
C VAL A 119 -5.63 -13.95 13.94
N ILE A 120 -4.60 -13.33 13.35
CA ILE A 120 -3.21 -13.58 13.74
C ILE A 120 -3.00 -13.22 15.20
N LEU A 121 -3.44 -12.04 15.64
CA LEU A 121 -3.25 -11.61 17.02
C LEU A 121 -4.04 -12.48 18.00
N SER A 122 -5.24 -12.93 17.65
CA SER A 122 -6.08 -13.77 18.53
C SER A 122 -5.50 -15.15 18.79
N ILE A 123 -4.65 -15.67 17.90
CA ILE A 123 -3.98 -16.97 18.08
C ILE A 123 -2.82 -16.86 19.09
N TRP A 124 -2.21 -15.68 19.18
CA TRP A 124 -0.98 -15.43 19.95
C TRP A 124 -1.16 -14.48 21.14
N THR A 125 -2.41 -14.11 21.46
CA THR A 125 -2.80 -13.37 22.68
C THR A 125 -3.10 -14.35 23.79
#